data_AF-C0M8U7-F1
#
_entry.id   AF-C0M8U7-F1
#
_cell.length_a   1.000
_cell.length_b   1.000
_cell.length_c   1.000
_cell.angle_alpha   90.00
_cell.angle_beta   90.00
_cell.angle_gamma   90.00
#
_symmetry.space_group_name_H-M   'P 1'
#
loop_
_entity.id
_entity.type
_entity.pdbx_description
1 polymer ?
#
loop_
_entity_poly.entity_id
_entity_poly.type
_entity_poly.pdbx_seq_one_letter_code
_entity_poly.pdbx_strand_id
1 'polypeptide(L)'
;MTQACKKFMVSTMAALALAGVCLTASTHISKADDYVYGDVEYLLTPKQEGYDDLVSFLESLGLNHFDATLYSDSMADQDYKKLLADFKGKTRSEVISAVLSELAKFYNDYSPF
;
A
#
# COMPACT_ATOMS: atom_id res chain seq x y z
N MET A 1 -23.18 -7.47 54.08
CA MET A 1 -22.30 -6.44 53.51
C MET A 1 -22.33 -6.63 52.00
N THR A 2 -23.13 -5.80 51.31
CA THR A 2 -22.68 -4.70 50.42
C THR A 2 -22.01 -5.21 49.14
N GLN A 3 -22.21 -4.69 47.94
CA GLN A 3 -23.10 -3.70 47.34
C GLN A 3 -22.69 -3.65 45.86
N ALA A 4 -23.68 -3.67 44.96
CA ALA A 4 -23.79 -2.96 43.68
C ALA A 4 -22.62 -2.83 42.66
N CYS A 5 -23.04 -2.98 41.40
CA CYS A 5 -22.78 -2.08 40.27
C CYS A 5 -21.46 -2.15 39.48
N LYS A 6 -21.65 -2.47 38.19
CA LYS A 6 -21.20 -1.71 37.00
C LYS A 6 -19.85 -1.00 37.11
N LYS A 7 -18.92 -1.34 36.22
CA LYS A 7 -18.21 -0.35 35.38
C LYS A 7 -17.45 -1.05 34.25
N PHE A 8 -17.82 -0.67 33.03
CA PHE A 8 -16.93 -0.61 31.89
C PHE A 8 -15.55 -0.07 32.33
N MET A 9 -14.49 -0.82 32.06
CA MET A 9 -13.16 -0.24 31.96
C MET A 9 -12.73 -0.30 30.50
N VAL A 10 -13.15 0.73 29.77
CA VAL A 10 -12.33 1.28 28.69
C VAL A 10 -11.09 1.86 29.39
N SER A 11 -9.93 1.23 29.19
CA SER A 11 -8.66 1.83 29.57
C SER A 11 -7.91 2.23 28.31
N THR A 12 -7.98 3.53 28.09
CA THR A 12 -7.19 4.37 27.20
C THR A 12 -5.71 4.01 27.25
N MET A 13 -5.14 3.61 26.11
CA MET A 13 -3.72 3.81 25.85
C MET A 13 -3.58 4.72 24.62
N ALA A 14 -3.55 6.02 24.89
CA ALA A 14 -3.01 7.02 23.99
C ALA A 14 -1.56 7.29 24.44
N ALA A 15 -0.59 7.03 23.56
CA ALA A 15 0.67 7.79 23.40
C ALA A 15 1.64 7.01 22.50
N LEU A 16 1.51 7.13 21.18
CA LEU A 16 2.67 7.02 20.29
C LEU A 16 3.13 8.46 20.04
N ALA A 17 4.10 8.88 20.86
CA ALA A 17 4.76 10.16 20.73
C ALA A 17 5.43 10.23 19.35
N LEU A 18 4.97 11.15 18.51
CA LEU A 18 5.68 11.63 17.33
C LEU A 18 7.03 12.22 17.79
N ALA A 19 8.08 11.41 17.79
CA ALA A 19 9.43 11.94 17.77
C ALA A 19 9.72 12.36 16.32
N GLY A 20 9.44 13.63 16.02
CA GLY A 20 10.00 14.28 14.85
C GLY A 20 11.49 14.47 15.04
N VAL A 21 12.29 13.90 14.15
CA VAL A 21 13.66 14.34 13.87
C VAL A 21 13.83 14.44 12.36
N CYS A 22 13.80 15.69 11.92
CA CYS A 22 14.51 16.35 10.82
C CYS A 22 14.86 15.57 9.55
N LEU A 23 14.27 16.03 8.45
CA LEU A 23 14.88 16.09 7.11
C LEU A 23 16.35 16.52 7.20
N THR A 24 17.26 15.73 6.62
CA THR A 24 18.32 16.09 5.63
C THR A 24 19.46 15.08 5.68
N ALA A 25 19.47 14.14 4.73
CA ALA A 25 20.71 13.62 4.16
C ALA A 25 20.38 13.07 2.77
N SER A 26 20.62 13.92 1.78
CA SER A 26 20.80 13.55 0.38
C SER A 26 21.90 12.49 0.26
N THR A 27 21.54 11.22 0.37
CA THR A 27 22.38 10.13 -0.15
C THR A 27 21.78 9.72 -1.47
N HIS A 28 22.53 10.05 -2.52
CA HIS A 28 22.35 9.60 -3.89
C HIS A 28 21.86 8.14 -3.88
N ILE A 29 20.63 7.90 -4.31
CA ILE A 29 20.15 6.55 -4.59
C ILE A 29 20.96 6.11 -5.82
N SER A 30 21.95 5.27 -5.59
CA SER A 30 22.65 4.52 -6.63
C SER A 30 21.61 3.91 -7.56
N LYS A 31 21.80 4.14 -8.85
CA LYS A 31 21.08 3.45 -9.92
C LYS A 31 21.07 1.96 -9.60
N ALA A 32 19.90 1.43 -9.30
CA ALA A 32 19.64 0.01 -9.36
C ALA A 32 19.57 -0.35 -10.85
N ASP A 33 20.74 -0.51 -11.45
CA ASP A 33 20.88 -1.19 -12.74
C ASP A 33 20.65 -2.69 -12.51
N ASP A 34 19.97 -3.31 -13.47
CA ASP A 34 19.85 -4.75 -13.69
C ASP A 34 18.99 -5.58 -12.71
N TYR A 35 17.68 -5.37 -12.77
CA TYR A 35 16.78 -6.52 -12.85
C TYR A 35 16.10 -6.47 -14.22
N VAL A 36 16.55 -7.32 -15.13
CA VAL A 36 15.82 -7.65 -16.36
C VAL A 36 14.53 -8.34 -15.94
N TYR A 37 13.52 -7.52 -15.65
CA TYR A 37 12.16 -7.97 -15.50
C TYR A 37 11.75 -8.49 -16.88
N GLY A 38 11.56 -9.81 -17.00
CA GLY A 38 11.16 -10.43 -18.26
C GLY A 38 9.96 -9.68 -18.82
N ASP A 39 9.96 -9.45 -20.14
CA ASP A 39 8.90 -8.78 -20.88
C ASP A 39 7.52 -9.30 -20.46
N VAL A 40 6.90 -8.58 -19.54
CA VAL A 40 5.49 -8.70 -19.25
C VAL A 40 4.86 -7.41 -19.74
N GLU A 41 4.02 -7.52 -20.77
CA GLU A 41 3.41 -6.40 -21.51
C GLU A 41 2.81 -5.31 -20.60
N TYR A 42 2.39 -5.66 -19.37
CA TYR A 42 1.88 -4.71 -18.38
C TYR A 42 2.91 -3.63 -17.99
N LEU A 43 4.21 -3.95 -17.90
CA LEU A 43 5.28 -3.00 -17.58
C LEU A 43 5.56 -1.96 -18.67
N LEU A 44 5.12 -2.24 -19.90
CA LEU A 44 5.33 -1.37 -21.05
C LEU A 44 4.16 -0.40 -21.26
N THR A 45 3.12 -0.49 -20.44
CA THR A 45 1.96 0.40 -20.52
C THR A 45 2.36 1.82 -20.11
N PRO A 46 2.07 2.86 -20.92
CA PRO A 46 2.32 4.22 -20.53
C PRO A 46 1.63 4.52 -19.19
N LYS A 47 2.42 4.92 -18.19
CA LYS A 47 1.90 5.29 -16.87
C LYS A 47 0.89 6.43 -17.02
N GLN A 48 -0.38 6.12 -16.77
CA GLN A 48 -1.45 7.11 -16.83
C GLN A 48 -1.36 8.07 -15.64
N GLU A 49 -2.00 9.23 -15.76
CA GLU A 49 -2.01 10.23 -14.70
C GLU A 49 -2.55 9.65 -13.38
N GLY A 50 -1.84 9.88 -12.28
CA GLY A 50 -2.20 9.34 -10.96
C GLY A 50 -1.58 7.98 -10.63
N TYR A 51 -0.84 7.35 -11.56
CA TYR A 51 -0.09 6.12 -11.28
C TYR A 51 0.90 6.30 -10.13
N ASP A 52 1.79 7.30 -10.22
CA ASP A 52 2.83 7.50 -9.20
C ASP A 52 2.23 7.91 -7.85
N ASP A 53 1.08 8.62 -7.86
CA ASP A 53 0.34 8.98 -6.65
C ASP A 53 -0.26 7.73 -5.96
N LEU A 54 -0.78 6.78 -6.74
CA LEU A 54 -1.30 5.52 -6.23
C LEU A 54 -0.17 4.67 -5.65
N VAL A 55 0.94 4.50 -6.38
CA VAL A 55 2.12 3.75 -5.90
C VAL A 55 2.64 4.35 -4.60
N SER A 56 2.85 5.67 -4.56
CA SER A 56 3.33 6.38 -3.37
C SER A 56 2.37 6.22 -2.19
N PHE A 57 1.06 6.24 -2.44
CA PHE A 57 0.06 6.00 -1.40
C PHE A 57 0.16 4.58 -0.84
N LEU A 58 0.26 3.56 -1.70
CA LEU A 58 0.37 2.16 -1.29
C LEU A 58 1.66 1.90 -0.48
N GLU A 59 2.78 2.49 -0.90
CA GLU A 59 4.05 2.45 -0.15
C GLU A 59 3.91 3.12 1.22
N SER A 60 3.20 4.25 1.31
CA SER A 60 2.94 4.93 2.58
C SER A 60 2.12 4.06 3.57
N LEU A 61 1.34 3.11 3.06
CA LEU A 61 0.62 2.11 3.86
C LEU A 61 1.51 0.94 4.27
N GLY A 62 2.77 0.90 3.84
CA GLY A 62 3.75 -0.12 4.19
C GLY A 62 3.80 -1.33 3.24
N LEU A 63 3.19 -1.23 2.06
CA LEU A 63 3.47 -2.18 0.97
C LEU A 63 4.87 -1.89 0.42
N ASN A 64 5.60 -2.93 0.04
CA ASN A 64 6.89 -2.73 -0.61
C ASN A 64 6.68 -2.18 -2.04
N HIS A 65 7.72 -1.56 -2.60
CA HIS A 65 7.67 -0.96 -3.93
C HIS A 65 7.17 -1.94 -4.99
N PHE A 66 7.67 -3.18 -4.95
CA PHE A 66 7.34 -4.22 -5.93
C PHE A 66 5.85 -4.59 -5.92
N ASP A 67 5.25 -4.84 -4.76
CA ASP A 67 3.82 -5.14 -4.64
C ASP A 67 2.95 -3.95 -5.03
N ALA A 68 3.40 -2.73 -4.70
CA ALA A 68 2.69 -1.49 -5.04
C ALA A 68 2.68 -1.24 -6.56
N THR A 69 3.82 -1.44 -7.24
CA THR A 69 3.92 -1.32 -8.69
C THR A 69 3.15 -2.43 -9.38
N LEU A 70 3.34 -3.69 -8.96
CA LEU A 70 2.65 -4.83 -9.57
C LEU A 70 1.13 -4.71 -9.47
N TYR A 71 0.61 -4.25 -8.32
CA TYR A 71 -0.81 -3.98 -8.16
C TYR A 71 -1.27 -2.87 -9.10
N SER A 72 -0.54 -1.76 -9.15
CA SER A 72 -0.89 -0.62 -10.00
C SER A 72 -0.90 -1.01 -11.48
N ASP A 73 0.09 -1.80 -11.92
CA ASP A 73 0.19 -2.31 -13.28
C ASP A 73 -0.97 -3.28 -13.60
N SER A 74 -1.40 -4.10 -12.63
CA SER A 74 -2.58 -4.97 -12.79
C SER A 74 -3.90 -4.20 -12.92
N MET A 75 -3.90 -2.91 -12.57
CA MET A 75 -5.04 -2.00 -12.64
C MET A 75 -4.90 -1.00 -13.81
N ALA A 76 -4.07 -1.30 -14.82
CA ALA A 76 -3.78 -0.39 -15.94
C ALA A 76 -5.01 0.10 -16.74
N ASP A 77 -6.11 -0.66 -16.72
CA ASP A 77 -7.37 -0.29 -17.36
C ASP A 77 -8.29 0.58 -16.48
N GLN A 78 -7.88 0.89 -15.25
CA GLN A 78 -8.67 1.67 -14.30
C GLN A 78 -8.21 3.13 -14.19
N ASP A 79 -9.13 4.00 -13.77
CA ASP A 79 -8.82 5.38 -13.40
C ASP A 79 -8.12 5.40 -12.03
N TYR A 80 -6.81 5.63 -12.03
CA TYR A 80 -6.00 5.66 -10.81
C TYR A 80 -6.43 6.73 -9.82
N LYS A 81 -6.93 7.89 -10.27
CA LYS A 81 -7.40 8.96 -9.36
C LYS A 81 -8.66 8.51 -8.63
N LYS A 82 -9.57 7.84 -9.33
CA LYS A 82 -10.78 7.27 -8.72
C LYS A 82 -10.43 6.15 -7.75
N LEU A 83 -9.54 5.24 -8.13
CA LEU A 83 -9.08 4.15 -7.26
C LEU A 83 -8.42 4.70 -5.98
N LEU A 84 -7.58 5.72 -6.11
CA LEU A 84 -6.96 6.39 -4.97
C LEU A 84 -7.99 7.11 -4.08
N ALA A 85 -9.01 7.75 -4.67
CA ALA A 85 -10.09 8.37 -3.91
C ALA A 85 -10.90 7.33 -3.11
N ASP A 86 -11.20 6.18 -3.71
CA ASP A 86 -11.88 5.06 -3.04
C ASP A 86 -11.05 4.50 -1.88
N PHE A 87 -9.72 4.39 -2.05
CA PHE A 87 -8.83 3.96 -0.99
C PHE A 87 -8.70 4.95 0.17
N LYS A 88 -8.74 6.26 -0.10
CA LYS A 88 -8.76 7.29 0.96
C LYS A 88 -10.00 7.23 1.85
N GLY A 89 -11.08 6.60 1.38
CA GLY A 89 -12.29 6.34 2.15
C GLY A 89 -12.23 5.09 3.04
N LYS A 90 -11.14 4.30 2.97
CA LYS A 90 -10.99 3.02 3.67
C LYS A 90 -9.91 3.09 4.74
N THR A 91 -9.96 2.16 5.68
CA THR A 91 -8.87 1.97 6.65
C THR A 91 -7.66 1.35 5.97
N ARG A 92 -6.47 1.59 6.54
CA ARG A 92 -5.21 0.98 6.08
C ARG A 92 -5.32 -0.54 5.89
N SER A 93 -5.93 -1.23 6.86
CA SER A 93 -6.06 -2.70 6.82
C SER A 93 -6.93 -3.17 5.66
N GLU A 94 -8.01 -2.45 5.36
CA GLU A 94 -8.90 -2.78 4.25
C GLU A 94 -8.22 -2.59 2.90
N VAL A 95 -7.46 -1.50 2.73
CA VAL A 95 -6.69 -1.25 1.50
C VAL A 95 -5.64 -2.33 1.29
N ILE A 96 -4.81 -2.62 2.30
CA ILE A 96 -3.77 -3.64 2.22
C ILE A 96 -4.37 -5.01 1.90
N SER A 97 -5.47 -5.38 2.57
CA SER A 97 -6.13 -6.68 2.34
C SER A 97 -6.69 -6.79 0.92
N ALA A 98 -7.26 -5.71 0.37
CA ALA A 98 -7.76 -5.67 -0.99
C ALA A 98 -6.63 -5.83 -2.02
N VAL A 99 -5.54 -5.07 -1.84
CA VAL A 99 -4.37 -5.13 -2.74
C VAL A 99 -3.76 -6.53 -2.76
N LEU A 100 -3.47 -7.11 -1.58
CA LEU A 100 -2.91 -8.45 -1.49
C LEU A 100 -3.85 -9.53 -2.03
N SER A 101 -5.17 -9.35 -1.91
CA SER A 101 -6.15 -10.27 -2.48
C SER A 101 -6.15 -10.25 -4.01
N GLU A 102 -5.98 -9.08 -4.64
CA GLU A 102 -5.84 -9.00 -6.10
C GLU A 102 -4.51 -9.59 -6.57
N LEU A 103 -3.41 -9.28 -5.89
CA LEU A 103 -2.10 -9.86 -6.19
C LEU A 103 -2.11 -11.39 -6.04
N ALA A 104 -2.80 -11.93 -5.04
CA ALA A 104 -2.94 -13.37 -4.88
C ALA A 104 -3.65 -14.04 -6.06
N LYS A 105 -4.63 -13.38 -6.69
CA LYS A 105 -5.25 -13.89 -7.93
C LYS A 105 -4.24 -13.92 -9.07
N PHE A 106 -3.47 -12.85 -9.23
CA PHE A 106 -2.41 -12.79 -10.23
C PHE A 106 -1.41 -13.95 -10.04
N TYR A 107 -0.92 -14.18 -8.82
CA TYR A 107 -0.02 -15.30 -8.56
C TYR A 107 -0.65 -16.67 -8.82
N ASN A 108 -1.92 -16.87 -8.50
CA ASN A 108 -2.61 -18.13 -8.80
C ASN A 108 -2.81 -18.35 -10.32
N ASP A 109 -3.08 -17.30 -11.08
CA ASP A 109 -3.28 -17.39 -12.53
C ASP A 109 -1.97 -17.68 -13.28
N TYR A 110 -0.84 -17.17 -12.79
CA TYR A 110 0.48 -17.34 -13.40
C TYR A 110 1.35 -18.43 -12.73
N SER A 111 0.88 -19.03 -11.64
CA SER A 111 1.52 -20.15 -10.97
C SER A 111 0.49 -21.26 -10.69
N PRO A 112 0.15 -22.07 -11.71
CA PRO A 112 -0.65 -23.26 -11.50
C PRO A 112 0.23 -24.31 -10.81
N PHE A 113 0.18 -24.35 -9.48
CA PHE A 113 0.57 -25.53 -8.72
C PHE A 113 -0.60 -26.50 -8.62
#